data_AF-A0A947KRT0-F1
#
_entry.id   AF-A0A947KRT0-F1
#
_cell.length_a   1.000
_cell.length_b   1.000
_cell.length_c   1.000
_cell.angle_alpha   90.00
_cell.angle_beta   90.00
_cell.angle_gamma   90.00
#
_symmetry.space_group_name_H-M   'P 1'
#
loop_
_entity.id
_entity.type
_entity.pdbx_description
1 polymer ?
#
loop_
_entity_poly.entity_id
_entity_poly.type
_entity_poly.pdbx_seq_one_letter_code
_entity_poly.pdbx_strand_id
1 'polypeptide(L)'
;MRNTSFIILIALILSGCSGTIVNQRDYAKKECEVNRGIKEYYDYNVNYIALADNAVDALFKTADIDPKNFIVTDFVDLTSLQNYSKLGYILSNSIKNALIQKHSAKVVEAEISKYFEISGNGLRVLSRNIKLLRTDSFELNRAVVGTYTYTDEEIIVFVKLIDLKTGIIEGSYAKKLPMTCEMMYLLTQQ
;
A
#
# COMPACT_ATOMS: atom_id res chain seq x y z
N MET A 1 -29.11 51.74 -38.53
CA MET A 1 -30.33 50.94 -38.23
C MET A 1 -29.98 49.46 -38.25
N ARG A 2 -30.28 48.75 -37.15
CA ARG A 2 -30.46 47.28 -37.01
C ARG A 2 -29.17 46.41 -37.09
N ASN A 3 -28.50 46.10 -35.98
CA ASN A 3 -28.72 45.00 -34.99
C ASN A 3 -29.04 43.62 -35.59
N THR A 4 -28.15 42.63 -35.34
CA THR A 4 -28.36 41.30 -34.68
C THR A 4 -27.14 40.39 -34.95
N SER A 5 -26.24 40.14 -33.98
CA SER A 5 -26.19 39.07 -32.96
C SER A 5 -25.57 37.72 -33.38
N PHE A 6 -24.42 37.42 -32.74
CA PHE A 6 -23.92 36.16 -32.15
C PHE A 6 -23.99 34.82 -32.90
N ILE A 7 -22.82 34.26 -33.26
CA ILE A 7 -22.47 32.84 -33.02
C ILE A 7 -21.01 32.75 -32.56
N ILE A 8 -20.83 32.02 -31.47
CA ILE A 8 -19.60 31.68 -30.73
C ILE A 8 -18.83 30.58 -31.47
N LEU A 9 -17.49 30.65 -31.54
CA LEU A 9 -16.67 29.45 -31.63
C LEU A 9 -15.53 29.53 -30.62
N ILE A 10 -15.79 28.93 -29.45
CA ILE A 10 -14.83 28.60 -28.42
C ILE A 10 -13.83 27.61 -29.04
N ALA A 11 -12.59 28.04 -29.23
CA ALA A 11 -11.49 27.12 -29.47
C ALA A 11 -11.18 26.40 -28.15
N LEU A 12 -11.76 25.22 -27.99
CA LEU A 12 -11.46 24.26 -26.94
C LEU A 12 -9.95 24.03 -26.90
N ILE A 13 -9.32 24.53 -25.85
CA ILE A 13 -7.98 24.16 -25.44
C ILE A 13 -8.10 22.70 -24.97
N LEU A 14 -7.96 21.76 -25.90
CA LEU A 14 -7.73 20.37 -25.57
C LEU A 14 -6.32 20.28 -25.00
N SER A 15 -6.18 20.62 -23.71
CA SER A 15 -5.10 20.11 -22.89
C SER A 15 -5.31 18.60 -22.78
N GLY A 16 -4.87 17.88 -23.81
CA GLY A 16 -4.66 16.45 -23.72
C GLY A 16 -3.63 16.23 -22.63
N CYS A 17 -4.07 15.87 -21.43
CA CYS A 17 -3.23 15.15 -20.50
C CYS A 17 -2.89 13.83 -21.18
N SER A 18 -1.77 13.79 -21.90
CA SER A 18 -1.12 12.55 -22.29
C SER A 18 -0.61 11.90 -21.01
N GLY A 19 -1.51 11.23 -20.29
CA GLY A 19 -1.11 10.25 -19.31
C GLY A 19 -0.47 9.13 -20.10
N THR A 20 0.85 9.04 -20.05
CA THR A 20 1.57 7.86 -20.51
C THR A 20 1.08 6.68 -19.67
N ILE A 21 0.17 5.90 -20.24
CA ILE A 21 -0.16 4.57 -19.74
C ILE A 21 1.09 3.75 -20.06
N VAL A 22 2.03 3.66 -19.11
CA VAL A 22 3.18 2.75 -19.23
C VAL A 22 2.61 1.34 -19.31
N ASN A 23 2.71 0.74 -20.49
CA ASN A 23 2.15 -0.58 -20.74
C ASN A 23 3.18 -1.61 -20.24
N GLN A 24 2.73 -2.55 -19.41
CA GLN A 24 3.57 -3.59 -18.80
C GLN A 24 4.30 -4.47 -19.84
N ARG A 25 3.90 -4.39 -21.11
CA ARG A 25 4.54 -5.05 -22.26
C ARG A 25 5.81 -4.37 -22.77
N ASP A 26 6.15 -3.19 -22.27
CA ASP A 26 7.31 -2.43 -22.75
C ASP A 26 8.63 -2.82 -22.05
N TYR A 27 8.56 -3.67 -21.02
CA TYR A 27 9.73 -4.15 -20.27
C TYR A 27 10.20 -5.51 -20.79
N ALA A 28 11.50 -5.61 -21.07
CA ALA A 28 12.14 -6.88 -21.41
C ALA A 28 12.05 -7.85 -20.22
N LYS A 29 11.98 -9.15 -20.52
CA LYS A 29 12.12 -10.19 -19.50
C LYS A 29 13.60 -10.52 -19.29
N LYS A 30 13.96 -10.85 -18.06
CA LYS A 30 15.29 -11.28 -17.64
C LYS A 30 15.19 -12.65 -16.96
N GLU A 31 16.09 -13.54 -17.36
CA GLU A 31 16.28 -14.84 -16.72
C GLU A 31 16.91 -14.68 -15.33
N CYS A 32 16.34 -15.39 -14.35
CA CYS A 32 16.76 -15.35 -12.98
C CYS A 32 16.73 -16.75 -12.38
N GLU A 33 17.82 -17.11 -11.72
CA GLU A 33 17.91 -18.34 -10.94
C GLU A 33 17.08 -18.19 -9.67
N VAL A 34 16.06 -19.04 -9.56
CA VAL A 34 15.27 -19.20 -8.34
C VAL A 34 15.38 -20.65 -7.87
N ASN A 35 14.95 -20.92 -6.64
CA ASN A 35 15.04 -22.26 -6.03
C ASN A 35 14.40 -23.40 -6.87
N ARG A 36 13.59 -23.08 -7.89
CA ARG A 36 12.92 -24.01 -8.81
C ARG A 36 13.49 -24.02 -10.24
N GLY A 37 14.68 -23.46 -10.46
CA GLY A 37 15.33 -23.35 -11.77
C GLY A 37 15.37 -21.92 -12.31
N ILE A 38 15.60 -21.78 -13.62
CA ILE A 38 15.63 -20.48 -14.29
C ILE A 38 14.19 -20.07 -14.62
N LYS A 39 13.78 -18.87 -14.18
CA LYS A 39 12.51 -18.25 -14.54
C LYS A 39 12.74 -16.87 -15.15
N GLU A 40 11.89 -16.48 -16.09
CA GLU A 40 11.91 -15.16 -16.70
C GLU A 40 10.94 -14.22 -16.00
N TYR A 41 11.45 -13.09 -15.51
CA TYR A 41 10.64 -12.02 -14.90
C TYR A 41 10.86 -10.68 -15.58
N TYR A 42 9.97 -9.72 -15.36
CA TYR A 42 10.11 -8.39 -15.95
C TYR A 42 11.32 -7.65 -15.36
N ASP A 43 12.11 -7.01 -16.23
CA ASP A 43 13.16 -6.07 -15.86
C ASP A 43 12.54 -4.70 -15.54
N TYR A 44 11.87 -4.65 -14.39
CA TYR A 44 11.16 -3.49 -13.90
C TYR A 44 11.72 -3.09 -12.53
N ASN A 45 12.11 -1.83 -12.36
CA ASN A 45 12.51 -1.32 -11.06
C ASN A 45 11.28 -0.84 -10.29
N VAL A 46 11.08 -1.38 -9.09
CA VAL A 46 9.95 -1.00 -8.25
C VAL A 46 10.40 0.11 -7.30
N ASN A 47 9.78 1.26 -7.43
CA ASN A 47 9.96 2.36 -6.49
C ASN A 47 9.05 2.18 -5.27
N TYR A 48 9.55 1.51 -4.23
CA TYR A 48 8.81 1.24 -2.99
C TYR A 48 8.45 2.52 -2.22
N ILE A 49 9.23 3.60 -2.35
CA ILE A 49 8.95 4.88 -1.72
C ILE A 49 7.73 5.54 -2.38
N ALA A 50 7.72 5.63 -3.71
CA ALA A 50 6.56 6.14 -4.44
C ALA A 50 5.31 5.27 -4.21
N LEU A 51 5.46 3.96 -4.10
CA LEU A 51 4.36 3.05 -3.74
C LEU A 51 3.78 3.41 -2.37
N ALA A 52 4.64 3.61 -1.36
CA ALA A 52 4.23 3.95 -0.01
C ALA A 52 3.58 5.34 0.07
N ASP A 53 4.16 6.32 -0.61
CA ASP A 53 3.62 7.69 -0.67
C ASP A 53 2.21 7.72 -1.27
N ASN A 54 2.01 6.99 -2.38
CA ASN A 54 0.70 6.85 -3.02
C ASN A 54 -0.30 6.11 -2.13
N ALA A 55 0.15 5.10 -1.38
CA ALA A 55 -0.70 4.39 -0.44
C ALA A 55 -1.17 5.33 0.67
N VAL A 56 -0.25 6.06 1.30
CA VAL A 56 -0.55 7.02 2.36
C VAL A 56 -1.50 8.12 1.87
N ASP A 57 -1.25 8.69 0.69
CA ASP A 57 -2.15 9.69 0.10
C ASP A 57 -3.56 9.14 -0.10
N ALA A 58 -3.68 7.89 -0.54
CA ALA A 58 -4.97 7.24 -0.73
C ALA A 58 -5.70 6.97 0.59
N LEU A 59 -4.99 6.61 1.66
CA LEU A 59 -5.60 6.36 2.98
C LEU A 59 -6.25 7.61 3.57
N PHE A 60 -5.68 8.80 3.33
CA PHE A 60 -6.15 10.06 3.92
C PHE A 60 -6.96 10.93 2.96
N LYS A 61 -7.24 10.46 1.74
CA LYS A 61 -7.94 11.26 0.71
C LYS A 61 -9.38 11.60 1.08
N THR A 62 -10.07 10.72 1.79
CA THR A 62 -11.53 10.79 1.99
C THR A 62 -11.95 11.06 3.43
N ALA A 63 -11.01 11.20 4.34
CA ALA A 63 -11.30 11.17 5.76
C ALA A 63 -10.66 12.38 6.44
N ASP A 64 -11.47 13.13 7.20
CA ASP A 64 -11.00 14.18 8.11
C ASP A 64 -10.35 13.51 9.34
N ILE A 65 -9.25 12.82 9.09
CA ILE A 65 -8.51 12.02 10.06
C ILE A 65 -7.28 12.81 10.48
N ASP A 66 -7.19 13.13 11.76
CA ASP A 66 -5.97 13.68 12.35
C ASP A 66 -4.86 12.62 12.27
N PRO A 67 -3.80 12.83 11.48
CA PRO A 67 -2.82 11.79 11.20
C PRO A 67 -1.71 11.68 12.25
N LYS A 68 -2.00 12.06 13.49
CA LYS A 68 -0.97 12.23 14.53
C LYS A 68 -0.48 10.95 15.18
N ASN A 69 -1.32 9.94 15.42
CA ASN A 69 -0.92 8.73 16.15
C ASN A 69 -1.47 7.49 15.45
N PHE A 70 -0.56 6.63 14.96
CA PHE A 70 -0.93 5.39 14.31
C PHE A 70 -0.13 4.21 14.84
N ILE A 71 -0.80 3.07 14.89
CA ILE A 71 -0.13 1.79 14.93
C ILE A 71 0.13 1.39 13.49
N VAL A 72 1.37 1.06 13.15
CA VAL A 72 1.69 0.54 11.81
C VAL A 72 2.18 -0.88 12.00
N THR A 73 1.46 -1.82 11.39
CA THR A 73 1.89 -3.21 11.44
C THR A 73 2.94 -3.48 10.37
N ASP A 74 3.79 -4.45 10.64
CA ASP A 74 4.60 -5.02 9.58
C ASP A 74 3.74 -5.68 8.51
N PHE A 75 4.19 -5.57 7.27
CA PHE A 75 3.61 -6.21 6.11
C PHE A 75 3.89 -7.71 6.17
N VAL A 76 2.81 -8.46 6.02
CA VAL A 76 2.86 -9.92 6.02
C VAL A 76 2.30 -10.49 4.74
N ASP A 77 2.71 -11.71 4.42
CA ASP A 77 2.01 -12.51 3.42
C ASP A 77 0.57 -12.74 3.90
N LEU A 78 -0.40 -12.42 3.05
CA LEU A 78 -1.84 -12.53 3.32
C LEU A 78 -2.24 -13.97 3.67
N THR A 79 -1.50 -14.96 3.18
CA THR A 79 -1.76 -16.38 3.36
C THR A 79 -1.21 -16.90 4.68
N SER A 80 0.01 -16.49 5.06
CA SER A 80 0.70 -17.01 6.25
C SER A 80 0.58 -16.11 7.47
N LEU A 81 0.28 -14.81 7.28
CA LEU A 81 0.30 -13.76 8.29
C LEU A 81 1.63 -13.58 9.04
N GLN A 82 2.71 -14.09 8.47
CA GLN A 82 4.05 -13.94 9.04
C GLN A 82 4.89 -13.03 8.15
N ASN A 83 5.72 -12.22 8.80
CA ASN A 83 6.74 -11.43 8.12
C ASN A 83 8.06 -12.18 8.19
N TYR A 84 8.32 -13.04 7.19
CA TYR A 84 9.61 -13.71 7.05
C TYR A 84 10.39 -13.21 5.84
N SER A 85 9.98 -12.11 5.20
CA SER A 85 10.61 -11.67 3.95
C SER A 85 11.20 -10.27 4.07
N LYS A 86 12.38 -10.09 3.47
CA LYS A 86 12.98 -8.77 3.29
C LYS A 86 12.04 -7.82 2.55
N LEU A 87 11.17 -8.34 1.68
CA LEU A 87 10.15 -7.54 1.02
C LEU A 87 9.14 -6.95 2.03
N GLY A 88 8.61 -7.78 2.93
CA GLY A 88 7.70 -7.33 3.99
C GLY A 88 8.36 -6.24 4.84
N TYR A 89 9.61 -6.44 5.23
CA TYR A 89 10.40 -5.42 5.94
C TYR A 89 10.52 -4.09 5.16
N ILE A 90 10.87 -4.13 3.86
CA ILE A 90 10.99 -2.93 3.02
C ILE A 90 9.66 -2.19 2.90
N LEU A 91 8.57 -2.89 2.62
CA LEU A 91 7.23 -2.30 2.49
C LEU A 91 6.79 -1.63 3.80
N SER A 92 7.01 -2.32 4.93
CA SER A 92 6.69 -1.82 6.27
C SER A 92 7.40 -0.50 6.55
N ASN A 93 8.73 -0.48 6.37
CA ASN A 93 9.53 0.71 6.63
C ASN A 93 9.21 1.85 5.66
N SER A 94 8.90 1.54 4.40
CA SER A 94 8.51 2.55 3.42
C SER A 94 7.22 3.27 3.83
N ILE A 95 6.20 2.53 4.30
CA ILE A 95 4.95 3.12 4.79
C ILE A 95 5.15 3.92 6.08
N LYS A 96 5.90 3.38 7.05
CA LYS A 96 6.24 4.09 8.29
C LYS A 96 6.92 5.44 7.97
N ASN A 97 7.89 5.43 7.04
CA ASN A 97 8.59 6.62 6.59
C ASN A 97 7.67 7.62 5.89
N ALA A 98 6.77 7.17 5.02
CA ALA A 98 5.81 8.03 4.32
C ALA A 98 4.87 8.73 5.31
N LEU A 99 4.35 8.00 6.31
CA LEU A 99 3.49 8.56 7.37
C LEU A 99 4.21 9.64 8.19
N ILE A 100 5.44 9.35 8.63
CA ILE A 100 6.23 10.29 9.43
C ILE A 100 6.56 11.55 8.62
N GLN A 101 7.05 11.39 7.38
CA GLN A 101 7.52 12.53 6.59
C GLN A 101 6.37 13.39 6.04
N LYS A 102 5.28 12.78 5.57
CA LYS A 102 4.19 13.52 4.92
C LYS A 102 3.17 14.06 5.90
N HIS A 103 2.97 13.38 7.03
CA HIS A 103 1.93 13.73 7.99
C HIS A 103 2.43 14.03 9.39
N SER A 104 3.75 14.02 9.63
CA SER A 104 4.32 14.19 10.98
C SER A 104 3.73 13.21 12.01
N ALA A 105 3.35 12.02 11.53
CA ALA A 105 2.73 11.01 12.35
C ALA A 105 3.71 10.46 13.39
N LYS A 106 3.22 10.19 14.60
CA LYS A 106 3.88 9.31 15.57
C LYS A 106 3.44 7.88 15.28
N VAL A 107 4.42 7.04 14.98
CA VAL A 107 4.20 5.64 14.61
C VAL A 107 4.63 4.73 15.75
N VAL A 108 3.74 3.85 16.18
CA VAL A 108 4.06 2.72 17.05
C VAL A 108 4.09 1.46 16.20
N GLU A 109 5.21 0.75 16.23
CA GLU A 109 5.40 -0.50 15.52
C GLU A 109 4.72 -1.66 16.26
N ALA A 110 4.03 -2.51 15.50
CA ALA A 110 3.33 -3.67 16.05
C ALA A 110 3.42 -4.88 15.13
N GLU A 111 3.65 -6.07 15.69
CA GLU A 111 3.51 -7.32 14.96
C GLU A 111 2.03 -7.61 14.69
N ILE A 112 1.66 -7.88 13.43
CA ILE A 112 0.26 -8.09 13.03
C ILE A 112 -0.37 -9.28 13.79
N SER A 113 0.39 -10.35 14.02
CA SER A 113 -0.08 -11.60 14.65
C SER A 113 -0.48 -11.43 16.11
N LYS A 114 0.00 -10.36 16.78
CA LYS A 114 -0.38 -10.03 18.15
C LYS A 114 -1.75 -9.35 18.24
N TYR A 115 -2.22 -8.73 17.17
CA TYR A 115 -3.39 -7.84 17.22
C TYR A 115 -4.47 -8.11 16.16
N PHE A 116 -4.18 -8.95 15.16
CA PHE A 116 -5.08 -9.26 14.06
C PHE A 116 -5.08 -10.77 13.74
N GLU A 117 -6.20 -11.25 13.23
CA GLU A 117 -6.43 -12.64 12.79
C GLU A 117 -7.08 -12.62 11.41
N ILE A 118 -6.68 -13.50 10.49
CA ILE A 118 -7.45 -13.74 9.26
C ILE A 118 -8.39 -14.91 9.51
N SER A 119 -9.68 -14.66 9.30
CA SER A 119 -10.70 -15.71 9.19
C SER A 119 -11.01 -15.96 7.71
N GLY A 120 -11.85 -16.94 7.39
CA GLY A 120 -12.35 -17.15 6.01
C GLY A 120 -13.00 -15.90 5.37
N ASN A 121 -13.31 -14.88 6.17
CA ASN A 121 -13.87 -13.60 5.74
C ASN A 121 -12.84 -12.45 5.68
N GLY A 122 -11.54 -12.73 5.83
CA GLY A 122 -10.46 -11.75 5.77
C GLY A 122 -9.91 -11.33 7.13
N LEU A 123 -9.13 -10.24 7.11
CA LEU A 123 -8.43 -9.67 8.28
C LEU A 123 -9.42 -9.07 9.29
N ARG A 124 -9.35 -9.53 10.54
CA ARG A 124 -10.16 -9.10 11.68
C ARG A 124 -9.26 -8.67 12.83
N VAL A 125 -9.65 -7.60 13.52
CA VAL A 125 -8.92 -7.14 14.72
C VAL A 125 -9.25 -7.99 15.94
N LEU A 126 -8.25 -8.42 16.70
CA LEU A 126 -8.42 -9.18 17.93
C LEU A 126 -8.72 -8.24 19.10
N SER A 127 -10.01 -8.04 19.38
CA SER A 127 -10.53 -7.09 20.37
C SER A 127 -9.95 -7.23 21.79
N ARG A 128 -9.52 -8.44 22.19
CA ARG A 128 -8.90 -8.70 23.51
C ARG A 128 -7.52 -8.06 23.66
N ASN A 129 -6.76 -7.92 22.57
CA ASN A 129 -5.38 -7.43 22.60
C ASN A 129 -5.29 -5.93 22.24
N ILE A 130 -6.33 -5.35 21.64
CA ILE A 130 -6.43 -3.90 21.41
C ILE A 130 -6.35 -3.10 22.73
N LYS A 131 -6.81 -3.67 23.86
CA LYS A 131 -6.67 -3.02 25.17
C LYS A 131 -5.22 -2.80 25.58
N LEU A 132 -4.29 -3.63 25.10
CA LEU A 132 -2.85 -3.51 25.38
C LEU A 132 -2.18 -2.39 24.55
N LEU A 133 -2.83 -1.99 23.45
CA LEU A 133 -2.39 -0.89 22.59
C LEU A 133 -2.88 0.48 23.07
N ARG A 134 -3.76 0.50 24.08
CA ARG A 134 -4.14 1.73 24.78
C ARG A 134 -3.07 2.04 25.81
N THR A 135 -2.08 2.85 25.43
CA THR A 135 -1.16 3.43 26.40
C THR A 135 -1.80 4.68 27.00
N ASP A 136 -1.65 4.91 28.30
CA ASP A 136 -2.21 6.08 28.99
C ASP A 136 -1.62 7.42 28.49
N SER A 137 -0.60 7.37 27.64
CA SER A 137 0.17 8.52 27.16
C SER A 137 -0.27 9.08 25.80
N PHE A 138 -0.89 8.30 24.91
CA PHE A 138 -1.36 8.76 23.59
C PHE A 138 -2.58 7.94 23.10
N GLU A 139 -3.58 8.61 22.50
CA GLU A 139 -4.74 7.94 21.92
C GLU A 139 -4.39 7.22 20.61
N LEU A 140 -3.97 5.95 20.69
CA LEU A 140 -3.83 5.06 19.55
C LEU A 140 -5.20 4.45 19.20
N ASN A 141 -5.96 5.13 18.34
CA ASN A 141 -7.29 4.69 17.91
C ASN A 141 -7.33 4.11 16.49
N ARG A 142 -6.23 4.16 15.75
CA ARG A 142 -6.15 3.69 14.36
C ARG A 142 -4.92 2.86 14.10
N ALA A 143 -5.07 1.89 13.20
CA ALA A 143 -3.98 1.09 12.68
C ALA A 143 -3.90 1.16 11.15
N VAL A 144 -2.69 1.30 10.65
CA VAL A 144 -2.34 1.04 9.25
C VAL A 144 -1.84 -0.39 9.17
N VAL A 145 -2.57 -1.22 8.44
CA VAL A 145 -2.25 -2.64 8.25
C VAL A 145 -1.89 -2.91 6.80
N GLY A 146 -0.69 -3.46 6.62
CA GLY A 146 -0.17 -3.88 5.33
C GLY A 146 -0.21 -5.40 5.16
N THR A 147 -0.66 -5.87 4.00
CA THR A 147 -0.54 -7.28 3.60
C THR A 147 -0.15 -7.37 2.13
N TYR A 148 0.52 -8.43 1.72
CA TYR A 148 0.76 -8.72 0.31
C TYR A 148 0.44 -10.17 -0.03
N THR A 149 0.11 -10.44 -1.28
CA THR A 149 0.06 -11.79 -1.82
C THR A 149 0.74 -11.80 -3.19
N TYR A 150 1.09 -12.97 -3.70
CA TYR A 150 1.81 -13.06 -4.95
C TYR A 150 1.46 -14.32 -5.74
N THR A 151 1.61 -14.21 -7.05
CA THR A 151 1.64 -15.32 -7.99
C THR A 151 3.02 -15.39 -8.63
N ASP A 152 3.20 -16.27 -9.61
CA ASP A 152 4.41 -16.28 -10.43
C ASP A 152 4.55 -15.03 -11.32
N GLU A 153 3.49 -14.24 -11.53
CA GLU A 153 3.50 -13.11 -12.47
C GLU A 153 3.40 -11.74 -11.80
N GLU A 154 2.76 -11.66 -10.64
CA GLU A 154 2.48 -10.39 -9.98
C GLU A 154 2.52 -10.49 -8.46
N ILE A 155 2.86 -9.36 -7.85
CA ILE A 155 2.60 -9.08 -6.45
C ILE A 155 1.40 -8.16 -6.33
N ILE A 156 0.58 -8.41 -5.32
CA ILE A 156 -0.55 -7.54 -4.97
C ILE A 156 -0.34 -7.05 -3.53
N VAL A 157 -0.19 -5.74 -3.39
CA VAL A 157 -0.01 -5.06 -2.11
C VAL A 157 -1.33 -4.45 -1.69
N PHE A 158 -1.72 -4.67 -0.43
CA PHE A 158 -2.89 -4.09 0.20
C PHE A 158 -2.48 -3.30 1.44
N VAL A 159 -3.06 -2.10 1.60
CA VAL A 159 -2.89 -1.27 2.80
C VAL A 159 -4.26 -0.81 3.26
N LYS A 160 -4.53 -0.91 4.56
CA LYS A 160 -5.83 -0.52 5.15
C LYS A 160 -5.60 0.37 6.36
N LEU A 161 -6.39 1.43 6.46
CA LEU A 161 -6.53 2.23 7.67
C LEU A 161 -7.77 1.76 8.41
N ILE A 162 -7.60 1.33 9.66
CA ILE A 162 -8.64 0.68 10.46
C ILE A 162 -8.82 1.45 11.76
N ASP A 163 -10.06 1.82 12.07
CA ASP A 163 -10.44 2.29 13.41
C ASP A 163 -10.41 1.08 14.37
N LEU A 164 -9.57 1.15 15.39
CA LEU A 164 -9.33 0.05 16.34
C LEU A 164 -10.48 -0.13 17.34
N LYS A 165 -11.37 0.85 17.49
CA LYS A 165 -12.51 0.76 18.41
C LYS A 165 -13.68 0.00 17.78
N THR A 166 -13.92 0.23 16.51
CA THR A 166 -15.08 -0.26 15.74
C THR A 166 -14.71 -1.37 14.76
N GLY A 167 -13.44 -1.44 14.34
CA GLY A 167 -12.95 -2.32 13.28
C GLY A 167 -13.30 -1.84 11.87
N ILE A 168 -13.87 -0.65 11.71
CA ILE A 168 -14.23 -0.08 10.41
C ILE A 168 -12.95 0.26 9.62
N ILE A 169 -12.94 -0.11 8.33
CA ILE A 169 -11.90 0.31 7.40
C ILE A 169 -12.24 1.73 6.92
N GLU A 170 -11.48 2.71 7.38
CA GLU A 170 -11.68 4.14 7.06
C GLU A 170 -10.97 4.55 5.77
N GLY A 171 -9.99 3.77 5.31
CA GLY A 171 -9.26 4.00 4.08
C GLY A 171 -8.58 2.73 3.57
N SER A 172 -8.35 2.65 2.26
CA SER A 172 -7.69 1.49 1.65
C SER A 172 -6.92 1.85 0.39
N TYR A 173 -5.83 1.12 0.17
CA TYR A 173 -5.04 1.16 -1.05
C TYR A 173 -4.73 -0.26 -1.52
N ALA A 174 -4.75 -0.47 -2.84
CA ALA A 174 -4.34 -1.72 -3.45
C ALA A 174 -3.54 -1.44 -4.74
N LYS A 175 -2.44 -2.17 -4.93
CA LYS A 175 -1.62 -2.05 -6.14
C LYS A 175 -1.09 -3.40 -6.57
N LYS A 176 -1.23 -3.68 -7.87
CA LYS A 176 -0.56 -4.77 -8.56
C LYS A 176 0.78 -4.29 -9.10
N LEU A 177 1.81 -5.11 -8.95
CA LEU A 177 3.15 -4.90 -9.46
C LEU A 177 3.58 -6.16 -10.24
N PRO A 178 4.20 -6.03 -11.43
CA PRO A 178 4.84 -7.18 -12.07
C PRO A 178 5.81 -7.85 -11.12
N MET A 179 5.85 -9.18 -11.13
CA MET A 179 6.91 -9.92 -10.46
C MET A 179 8.25 -9.66 -11.16
N THR A 180 9.27 -9.37 -10.35
CA THR A 180 10.63 -9.11 -10.79
C THR A 180 11.59 -10.03 -10.07
N CYS A 181 12.81 -10.19 -10.60
CA CYS A 181 13.81 -11.03 -9.95
C CYS A 181 14.21 -10.53 -8.57
N GLU A 182 14.27 -9.19 -8.40
CA GLU A 182 14.51 -8.57 -7.11
C GLU A 182 13.43 -8.96 -6.10
N MET A 183 12.15 -8.87 -6.50
CA MET A 183 11.03 -9.24 -5.63
C MET A 183 11.09 -10.71 -5.23
N MET A 184 11.36 -11.61 -6.18
CA MET A 184 11.52 -13.03 -5.86
C MET A 184 12.65 -13.27 -4.86
N TYR A 185 13.80 -12.62 -5.05
CA TYR A 185 14.90 -12.70 -4.09
C TYR A 185 14.46 -12.19 -2.71
N LEU A 186 13.83 -11.02 -2.65
CA LEU A 186 13.35 -10.41 -1.40
C LEU A 186 12.26 -11.24 -0.68
N LEU A 187 11.45 -12.00 -1.42
CA LEU A 187 10.43 -12.91 -0.89
C LEU A 187 11.02 -14.14 -0.21
N THR A 188 12.18 -14.62 -0.69
CA THR A 188 12.80 -15.87 -0.24
C THR A 188 13.84 -15.71 0.87
N GLN A 189 14.25 -14.48 1.16
CA GLN A 189 15.29 -14.18 2.14
C GLN A 189 14.66 -13.81 3.50
N GLN A 190 15.03 -14.57 4.53
CA GLN A 190 14.70 -14.29 5.94
C GLN A 190 15.72 -13.35 6.57
#